data_AF-A0A2D7G9L2-F1
#
_entry.id   AF-A0A2D7G9L2-F1
#
_cell.length_a   1.000
_cell.length_b   1.000
_cell.length_c   1.000
_cell.angle_alpha   90.00
_cell.angle_beta   90.00
_cell.angle_gamma   90.00
#
_symmetry.space_group_name_H-M   'P 1'
#
loop_
_entity.id
_entity.type
_entity.pdbx_description
1 polymer ?
#
loop_
_entity_poly.entity_id
_entity_poly.type
_entity_poly.pdbx_seq_one_letter_code
_entity_poly.pdbx_strand_id
1 'polypeptide(L)'
;MIRPEAKDFFWLWREVLIGTILTIVGFHWFFNSFGLLKWIGPALAVLGILLIFVGQQRSRFHVSRTGAGLVRIVESEITFISPKQSGSIAIPEITGITLITHENMRCWRLDQKAQTALIIPLGSLGGERLFDAFAEISGLSLERLLRQLAEKTDQSTIVWRRSDYRDNQTNLH
;
A
#
# COMPACT_ATOMS: atom_id res chain seq x y z
N MET A 1 -19.02 5.21 21.53
CA MET A 1 -17.71 4.90 20.91
C MET A 1 -17.77 5.28 19.44
N ILE A 2 -17.13 6.38 19.06
CA ILE A 2 -17.08 6.84 17.66
C ILE A 2 -16.00 6.02 16.95
N ARG A 3 -16.36 5.35 15.84
CA ARG A 3 -15.43 4.54 15.03
C ARG A 3 -14.22 5.38 14.61
N PRO A 4 -12.97 4.93 14.87
CA PRO A 4 -11.76 5.68 14.56
C PRO A 4 -11.57 5.93 13.05
N GLU A 5 -12.19 5.11 12.20
CA GLU A 5 -12.09 5.19 10.73
C GLU A 5 -12.69 6.46 10.12
N ALA A 6 -13.66 7.10 10.78
CA ALA A 6 -14.28 8.34 10.29
C ALA A 6 -13.44 9.59 10.60
N LYS A 7 -12.56 9.53 11.61
CA LYS A 7 -11.72 10.66 12.01
C LYS A 7 -10.58 10.89 11.03
N ASP A 8 -10.02 9.83 10.49
CA ASP A 8 -8.87 9.93 9.59
C ASP A 8 -9.26 10.58 8.26
N PHE A 9 -10.45 10.26 7.73
CA PHE A 9 -10.95 10.91 6.51
C PHE A 9 -11.16 12.42 6.70
N PHE A 10 -11.68 12.84 7.85
CA PHE A 10 -11.83 14.27 8.16
C PHE A 10 -10.49 14.98 8.38
N TRP A 11 -9.49 14.29 8.94
CA TRP A 11 -8.17 14.89 9.22
C TRP A 11 -7.37 15.16 7.95
N LEU A 12 -7.44 14.27 6.96
CA LEU A 12 -6.74 14.45 5.67
C LEU A 12 -7.35 15.56 4.80
N TRP A 13 -8.67 15.74 4.82
CA TRP A 13 -9.33 16.79 4.02
C TRP A 13 -9.27 18.17 4.67
N ARG A 14 -9.00 18.24 5.99
CA ARG A 14 -8.85 19.49 6.72
C ARG A 14 -7.67 20.30 6.22
N GLU A 15 -6.54 19.66 5.92
CA GLU A 15 -5.33 20.34 5.43
C GLU A 15 -5.55 20.94 4.03
N VAL A 16 -6.26 20.21 3.16
CA VAL A 16 -6.64 20.68 1.82
C VAL A 16 -7.65 21.83 1.88
N LEU A 17 -8.67 21.74 2.75
CA LEU A 17 -9.65 22.82 2.97
C LEU A 17 -8.99 24.09 3.52
N ILE A 18 -8.13 23.96 4.54
CA ILE A 18 -7.41 25.10 5.12
C ILE A 18 -6.48 25.73 4.08
N GLY A 19 -5.72 24.94 3.32
CA GLY A 19 -4.84 25.42 2.25
C GLY A 19 -5.60 26.12 1.12
N THR A 20 -6.77 25.60 0.75
CA THR A 20 -7.66 26.20 -0.26
C THR A 20 -8.23 27.53 0.23
N ILE A 21 -8.70 27.60 1.48
CA ILE A 21 -9.22 28.84 2.08
C ILE A 21 -8.10 29.90 2.16
N LEU A 22 -6.89 29.55 2.62
CA LEU A 22 -5.77 30.49 2.65
C LEU A 22 -5.39 30.98 1.25
N THR A 23 -5.43 30.11 0.24
CA THR A 23 -5.09 30.49 -1.15
C THR A 23 -6.12 31.46 -1.72
N ILE A 24 -7.42 31.20 -1.49
CA ILE A 24 -8.51 32.11 -1.93
C ILE A 24 -8.40 33.47 -1.22
N VAL A 25 -8.13 33.47 0.09
CA VAL A 25 -7.97 34.72 0.87
C VAL A 25 -6.73 35.51 0.40
N GLY A 26 -5.59 34.84 0.17
CA GLY A 26 -4.39 35.49 -0.35
C GLY A 26 -4.57 36.07 -1.75
N PHE A 27 -5.30 35.36 -2.62
CA PHE A 27 -5.61 35.83 -3.97
C PHE A 27 -6.60 37.00 -3.96
N HIS A 28 -7.59 36.97 -3.05
CA HIS A 28 -8.54 38.07 -2.87
C HIS A 28 -7.84 39.35 -2.37
N TRP A 29 -6.86 39.23 -1.47
CA TRP A 29 -6.03 40.36 -1.04
C TRP A 29 -5.13 40.92 -2.14
N PHE A 30 -4.67 40.09 -3.08
CA PHE A 30 -3.86 40.54 -4.22
C PHE A 30 -4.62 41.49 -5.17
N PHE A 31 -5.92 41.24 -5.39
CA PHE A 31 -6.75 42.10 -6.25
C PHE A 31 -7.27 43.36 -5.53
N ASN A 32 -7.45 43.32 -4.21
CA ASN A 32 -8.13 44.38 -3.46
C ASN A 32 -7.19 45.33 -2.68
N SER A 33 -5.86 45.12 -2.69
CA SER A 33 -4.89 45.98 -1.98
C SER A 33 -3.86 46.67 -2.89
N PHE A 34 -3.53 47.93 -2.56
CA PHE A 34 -2.48 48.74 -3.16
C PHE A 34 -1.26 48.88 -2.20
N GLY A 35 -0.03 48.77 -2.72
CA GLY A 35 1.22 48.97 -1.96
C GLY A 35 2.10 47.71 -1.79
N LEU A 36 3.17 47.78 -0.98
CA LEU A 36 4.17 46.70 -0.76
C LEU A 36 3.57 45.32 -0.38
N LEU A 37 2.34 45.30 0.14
CA LEU A 37 1.58 44.08 0.43
C LEU A 37 1.32 43.18 -0.81
N LYS A 38 1.41 43.75 -2.02
CA LYS A 38 1.20 43.03 -3.29
C LYS A 38 2.20 41.89 -3.54
N TRP A 39 3.39 41.97 -2.96
CA TRP A 39 4.47 40.98 -3.13
C TRP A 39 4.42 39.84 -2.11
N ILE A 40 3.78 40.05 -0.96
CA ILE A 40 3.62 39.03 0.09
C ILE A 40 2.54 38.00 -0.30
N GLY A 41 1.50 38.44 -1.00
CA GLY A 41 0.43 37.58 -1.52
C GLY A 41 0.90 36.39 -2.37
N PRO A 42 1.70 36.60 -3.44
CA PRO A 42 2.19 35.49 -4.25
C PRO A 42 3.16 34.56 -3.51
N ALA A 43 3.97 35.07 -2.56
CA ALA A 43 4.84 34.22 -1.73
C ALA A 43 4.02 33.23 -0.87
N LEU A 44 2.91 33.72 -0.29
CA LEU A 44 2.00 32.88 0.50
C LEU A 44 1.23 31.87 -0.37
N ALA A 45 0.83 32.28 -1.59
CA ALA A 45 0.17 31.40 -2.55
C ALA A 45 1.09 30.25 -3.02
N VAL A 46 2.37 30.55 -3.29
CA VAL A 46 3.37 29.53 -3.62
C VAL A 46 3.57 28.55 -2.45
N LEU A 47 3.59 29.04 -1.22
CA LEU A 47 3.67 28.20 -0.03
C LEU A 47 2.44 27.26 0.09
N GLY A 48 1.24 27.77 -0.19
CA GLY A 48 0.00 26.99 -0.20
C GLY A 48 0.00 25.89 -1.28
N ILE A 49 0.47 26.20 -2.48
CA ILE A 49 0.64 25.23 -3.57
C ILE A 49 1.66 24.15 -3.17
N LEU A 50 2.76 24.52 -2.53
CA LEU A 50 3.77 23.58 -2.05
C LEU A 50 3.19 22.59 -1.03
N LEU A 51 2.37 23.09 -0.09
CA LEU A 51 1.69 22.26 0.91
C LEU A 51 0.65 21.33 0.26
N ILE A 52 -0.11 21.79 -0.74
CA ILE A 52 -1.03 20.96 -1.51
C ILE A 52 -0.25 19.85 -2.23
N PHE A 53 0.90 20.17 -2.82
CA PHE A 53 1.72 19.19 -3.53
C PHE A 53 2.28 18.10 -2.59
N VAL A 54 2.75 18.48 -1.40
CA VAL A 54 3.20 17.56 -0.35
C VAL A 54 2.03 16.70 0.18
N GLY A 55 0.85 17.29 0.37
CA GLY A 55 -0.37 16.59 0.76
C GLY A 55 -0.84 15.58 -0.29
N GLN A 56 -0.79 15.94 -1.57
CA GLN A 56 -1.10 15.07 -2.71
C GLN A 56 -0.14 13.86 -2.75
N GLN A 57 1.15 14.10 -2.50
CA GLN A 57 2.16 13.05 -2.45
C GLN A 57 1.89 12.08 -1.29
N ARG A 58 1.46 12.59 -0.12
CA ARG A 58 1.15 11.78 1.06
C ARG A 58 -0.16 10.98 0.92
N SER A 59 -1.16 11.55 0.27
CA SER A 59 -2.45 10.89 -0.02
C SER A 59 -2.28 9.73 -1.01
N ARG A 60 -1.39 9.85 -2.00
CA ARG A 60 -1.12 8.78 -2.97
C ARG A 60 -0.56 7.50 -2.35
N PHE A 61 0.05 7.58 -1.16
CA PHE A 61 0.44 6.43 -0.34
C PHE A 61 -0.65 5.95 0.63
N HIS A 62 -1.65 6.77 0.95
CA HIS A 62 -2.77 6.43 1.82
C HIS A 62 -4.00 5.86 1.07
N VAL A 63 -4.22 6.24 -0.20
CA VAL A 63 -5.32 5.71 -1.02
C VAL A 63 -5.21 4.20 -1.25
N SER A 64 -4.01 3.63 -1.12
CA SER A 64 -3.78 2.18 -1.13
C SER A 64 -4.20 1.44 0.14
N ARG A 65 -4.52 2.13 1.26
CA ARG A 65 -4.81 1.50 2.57
C ARG A 65 -6.27 1.14 2.79
N THR A 66 -7.21 1.88 2.21
CA THR A 66 -8.64 1.74 2.55
C THR A 66 -9.40 0.76 1.65
N GLY A 67 -8.84 0.37 0.50
CA GLY A 67 -9.48 -0.57 -0.45
C GLY A 67 -8.81 -1.94 -0.58
N ALA A 68 -7.66 -2.15 0.05
CA ALA A 68 -6.81 -3.32 -0.19
C ALA A 68 -7.13 -4.55 0.68
N GLY A 69 -8.07 -4.45 1.64
CA GLY A 69 -8.42 -5.53 2.56
C GLY A 69 -7.56 -5.58 3.83
N LEU A 70 -7.98 -6.42 4.79
CA LEU A 70 -7.33 -6.65 6.07
C LEU A 70 -6.58 -7.98 6.03
N VAL A 71 -5.33 -7.97 6.47
CA VAL A 71 -4.54 -9.17 6.76
C VAL A 71 -4.49 -9.37 8.27
N ARG A 72 -4.90 -10.56 8.70
CA ARG A 72 -4.78 -11.03 10.08
C ARG A 72 -3.91 -12.27 10.09
N ILE A 73 -3.00 -12.36 11.06
CA ILE A 73 -2.16 -13.53 11.27
C ILE A 73 -2.44 -14.04 12.68
N VAL A 74 -2.84 -15.31 12.82
CA VAL A 74 -3.10 -15.99 14.09
C VAL A 74 -2.53 -17.39 13.99
N GLU A 75 -1.71 -17.82 14.96
CA GLU A 75 -1.21 -19.21 15.05
C GLU A 75 -0.65 -19.75 13.71
N SER A 76 0.17 -18.94 13.04
CA SER A 76 0.77 -19.25 11.72
C SER A 76 -0.22 -19.45 10.57
N GLU A 77 -1.44 -18.92 10.69
CA GLU A 77 -2.42 -18.82 9.62
C GLU A 77 -2.58 -17.36 9.16
N ILE A 78 -2.44 -17.14 7.86
CA ILE A 78 -2.63 -15.85 7.21
C ILE A 78 -4.06 -15.79 6.69
N THR A 79 -4.89 -14.95 7.30
CA THR A 79 -6.25 -14.67 6.85
C THR A 79 -6.31 -13.33 6.14
N PHE A 80 -6.80 -13.31 4.91
CA PHE A 80 -7.07 -12.11 4.14
C PHE A 80 -8.58 -11.91 3.98
N ILE A 81 -9.05 -10.70 4.29
CA ILE A 81 -10.47 -10.33 4.19
C ILE A 81 -10.56 -9.03 3.39
N SER A 82 -11.23 -9.08 2.24
CA SER A 82 -11.56 -7.92 1.42
C SER A 82 -13.04 -7.95 0.99
N PRO A 83 -13.61 -6.83 0.52
CA PRO A 83 -15.00 -6.79 0.05
C PRO A 83 -15.29 -7.74 -1.13
N LYS A 84 -14.28 -8.08 -1.93
CA LYS A 84 -14.41 -8.94 -3.13
C LYS A 84 -13.94 -10.37 -2.90
N GLN A 85 -13.01 -10.58 -1.97
CA GLN A 85 -12.34 -11.86 -1.75
C GLN A 85 -11.97 -12.04 -0.28
N SER A 86 -12.26 -13.20 0.27
CA SER A 86 -11.74 -13.65 1.57
C SER A 86 -11.12 -15.03 1.43
N GLY A 87 -10.03 -15.28 2.13
CA GLY A 87 -9.40 -16.59 2.18
C GLY A 87 -8.38 -16.65 3.32
N SER A 88 -8.04 -17.85 3.74
CA SER A 88 -6.95 -18.08 4.67
C SER A 88 -6.01 -19.16 4.15
N ILE A 89 -4.75 -19.07 4.57
CA ILE A 89 -3.70 -20.01 4.21
C ILE A 89 -2.78 -20.19 5.40
N ALA A 90 -2.53 -21.44 5.78
CA ALA A 90 -1.54 -21.76 6.79
C ALA A 90 -0.13 -21.58 6.20
N ILE A 91 0.78 -20.91 6.93
CA ILE A 91 2.19 -20.75 6.55
C ILE A 91 2.84 -22.06 6.10
N PRO A 92 2.68 -23.21 6.80
CA PRO A 92 3.28 -24.48 6.36
C PRO A 92 2.71 -25.03 5.05
N GLU A 93 1.51 -24.59 4.64
CA GLU A 93 0.87 -25.01 3.39
C GLU A 93 1.28 -24.18 2.18
N ILE A 94 1.98 -23.06 2.39
CA ILE A 94 2.49 -22.21 1.32
C ILE A 94 3.53 -23.00 0.51
N THR A 95 3.25 -23.18 -0.78
CA THR A 95 4.14 -23.85 -1.73
C THR A 95 4.91 -22.87 -2.60
N GLY A 96 4.41 -21.64 -2.75
CA GLY A 96 5.04 -20.60 -3.56
C GLY A 96 4.62 -19.20 -3.16
N ILE A 97 5.57 -18.27 -3.23
CA ILE A 97 5.35 -16.84 -3.03
C ILE A 97 5.81 -16.12 -4.29
N THR A 98 4.87 -15.49 -4.98
CA THR A 98 5.13 -14.73 -6.21
C THR A 98 4.61 -13.31 -6.06
N LEU A 99 5.39 -12.35 -6.52
CA LEU A 99 4.95 -10.96 -6.62
C LEU A 99 4.37 -10.74 -8.01
N ILE A 100 3.08 -10.42 -8.09
CA ILE A 100 2.35 -10.21 -9.35
C ILE A 100 1.75 -8.81 -9.41
N THR A 101 1.44 -8.33 -10.62
CA THR A 101 0.59 -7.15 -10.81
C THR A 101 -0.82 -7.61 -11.16
N HIS A 102 -1.80 -7.29 -10.31
CA HIS A 102 -3.22 -7.66 -10.45
C HIS A 102 -4.10 -6.42 -10.23
N GLU A 103 -5.09 -6.19 -11.10
CA GLU A 103 -5.94 -4.98 -11.07
C GLU A 103 -5.14 -3.66 -10.97
N ASN A 104 -4.02 -3.56 -11.69
CA ASN A 104 -3.12 -2.38 -11.68
C ASN A 104 -2.49 -2.07 -10.30
N MET A 105 -2.46 -3.08 -9.41
CA MET A 105 -1.86 -3.03 -8.09
C MET A 105 -0.86 -4.19 -7.94
N ARG A 106 0.19 -3.99 -7.16
CA ARG A 106 1.11 -5.08 -6.80
C ARG A 106 0.46 -5.93 -5.72
N CYS A 107 0.44 -7.24 -5.94
CA CYS A 107 -0.13 -8.22 -5.03
C CYS A 107 0.85 -9.35 -4.75
N TRP A 108 0.86 -9.80 -3.50
CA TRP A 108 1.41 -11.09 -3.11
C TRP A 108 0.47 -12.19 -3.59
N ARG A 109 1.01 -13.16 -4.29
CA ARG A 109 0.33 -14.41 -4.62
C ARG A 109 0.94 -15.53 -3.80
N LEU A 110 0.14 -16.12 -2.93
CA LEU A 110 0.49 -17.26 -2.10
C LEU A 110 -0.14 -18.51 -2.70
N ASP A 111 0.68 -19.36 -3.30
CA ASP A 111 0.26 -20.64 -3.84
C ASP A 111 0.22 -21.70 -2.72
N GLN A 112 -0.76 -22.59 -2.78
CA GLN A 112 -0.98 -23.68 -1.83
C GLN A 112 -1.25 -24.99 -2.57
N LYS A 113 -1.06 -26.12 -1.88
CA LYS A 113 -1.31 -27.43 -2.47
C LYS A 113 -2.81 -27.68 -2.63
N ALA A 114 -3.24 -28.01 -3.85
CA ALA A 114 -4.61 -28.43 -4.17
C ALA A 114 -5.73 -27.40 -3.89
N GLN A 115 -5.39 -26.12 -3.71
CA GLN A 115 -6.35 -25.02 -3.54
C GLN A 115 -5.96 -23.80 -4.38
N THR A 116 -6.90 -22.87 -4.56
CA THR A 116 -6.67 -21.61 -5.28
C THR A 116 -5.67 -20.73 -4.53
N ALA A 117 -4.79 -20.06 -5.28
CA ALA A 117 -3.81 -19.14 -4.72
C ALA A 117 -4.48 -17.93 -4.05
N LEU A 118 -3.99 -17.53 -2.88
CA LEU A 118 -4.46 -16.34 -2.17
C LEU A 118 -3.74 -15.10 -2.71
N ILE A 119 -4.50 -14.10 -3.15
CA ILE A 119 -3.95 -12.85 -3.69
C ILE A 119 -4.16 -11.74 -2.67
N ILE A 120 -3.06 -11.18 -2.15
CA ILE A 120 -3.06 -10.16 -1.11
C ILE A 120 -2.39 -8.89 -1.65
N PRO A 121 -3.10 -7.76 -1.78
CA PRO A 121 -2.49 -6.51 -2.21
C PRO A 121 -1.43 -6.00 -1.23
N LEU A 122 -0.34 -5.42 -1.74
CA LEU A 122 0.76 -4.89 -0.92
C LEU A 122 0.31 -3.75 0.02
N GLY A 123 -0.78 -3.04 -0.32
CA GLY A 123 -1.34 -1.95 0.48
C GLY A 123 -2.32 -2.38 1.57
N SER A 124 -2.53 -3.68 1.77
CA SER A 124 -3.49 -4.21 2.75
C SER A 124 -3.14 -3.80 4.19
N LEU A 125 -4.17 -3.56 5.00
CA LEU A 125 -3.99 -3.20 6.40
C LEU A 125 -3.45 -4.42 7.16
N GLY A 126 -2.33 -4.29 7.86
CA GLY A 126 -1.65 -5.42 8.51
C GLY A 126 -0.73 -6.22 7.59
N GLY A 127 -0.58 -5.80 6.32
CA GLY A 127 0.33 -6.42 5.36
C GLY A 127 1.81 -6.38 5.79
N GLU A 128 2.17 -5.46 6.69
CA GLU A 128 3.49 -5.42 7.33
C GLU A 128 3.81 -6.72 8.09
N ARG A 129 2.79 -7.39 8.67
CA ARG A 129 2.98 -8.64 9.42
C ARG A 129 3.27 -9.84 8.51
N LEU A 130 2.92 -9.75 7.22
CA LEU A 130 3.26 -10.79 6.25
C LEU A 130 4.78 -10.95 6.13
N PHE A 131 5.53 -9.85 6.24
CA PHE A 131 7.00 -9.91 6.17
C PHE A 131 7.58 -10.72 7.32
N ASP A 132 7.06 -10.54 8.53
CA ASP A 132 7.48 -11.31 9.71
C ASP A 132 7.11 -12.80 9.54
N ALA A 133 5.89 -13.08 9.09
CA ALA A 133 5.44 -14.45 8.81
C ALA A 133 6.26 -15.13 7.70
N PHE A 134 6.64 -14.37 6.66
CA PHE A 134 7.49 -14.88 5.59
C PHE A 134 8.92 -15.16 6.08
N ALA A 135 9.42 -14.39 7.05
CA ALA A 135 10.74 -14.63 7.64
C ALA A 135 10.82 -15.96 8.41
N GLU A 136 9.70 -16.50 8.87
CA GLU A 136 9.63 -17.83 9.50
C GLU A 136 9.81 -18.97 8.47
N ILE A 137 9.64 -18.69 7.17
CA ILE A 137 9.74 -19.71 6.11
C ILE A 137 11.22 -19.98 5.78
N SER A 138 11.66 -21.21 6.07
CA SER A 138 13.03 -21.65 5.77
C SER A 138 13.34 -21.56 4.27
N GLY A 139 14.44 -20.88 3.93
CA GLY A 139 14.90 -20.73 2.54
C GLY A 139 14.41 -19.47 1.83
N LEU A 140 13.57 -18.65 2.48
CA LEU A 140 13.25 -17.31 1.99
C LEU A 140 14.38 -16.32 2.33
N SER A 141 14.89 -15.60 1.34
CA SER A 141 15.84 -14.51 1.56
C SER A 141 15.07 -13.18 1.62
N LEU A 142 14.92 -12.64 2.82
CA LEU A 142 14.27 -11.35 3.05
C LEU A 142 14.96 -10.21 2.26
N GLU A 143 16.29 -10.27 2.14
CA GLU A 143 17.06 -9.32 1.34
C GLU A 143 16.67 -9.34 -0.15
N ARG A 144 16.49 -10.54 -0.75
CA ARG A 144 16.00 -10.67 -2.13
C ARG A 144 14.58 -10.15 -2.26
N LEU A 145 13.73 -10.45 -1.28
CA LEU A 145 12.34 -9.99 -1.24
C LEU A 145 12.26 -8.46 -1.22
N LEU A 146 13.04 -7.81 -0.33
CA LEU A 146 13.09 -6.35 -0.23
C LEU A 146 13.67 -5.69 -1.49
N ARG A 147 14.70 -6.30 -2.10
CA ARG A 147 15.28 -5.80 -3.35
C ARG A 147 14.26 -5.81 -4.49
N GLN A 148 13.48 -6.88 -4.62
CA GLN A 148 12.44 -6.97 -5.66
C GLN A 148 11.24 -6.07 -5.39
N LEU A 149 10.93 -5.78 -4.12
CA LEU A 149 9.96 -4.74 -3.79
C LEU A 149 10.46 -3.36 -4.23
N ALA A 150 11.74 -3.06 -4.03
CA ALA A 150 12.36 -1.78 -4.38
C ALA A 150 12.49 -1.56 -5.89
N GLU A 151 12.74 -2.61 -6.68
CA GLU A 151 12.92 -2.52 -8.15
C GLU A 151 11.68 -2.04 -8.92
N LYS A 152 10.50 -1.95 -8.26
CA LYS A 152 9.23 -1.41 -8.83
C LYS A 152 8.93 -1.89 -10.26
N THR A 153 9.33 -3.12 -10.57
CA THR A 153 9.05 -3.76 -11.86
C THR A 153 7.63 -4.33 -11.85
N ASP A 154 6.94 -4.23 -12.99
CA ASP A 154 5.62 -4.86 -13.24
C ASP A 154 5.73 -6.33 -13.64
N GLN A 155 6.96 -6.87 -13.69
CA GLN A 155 7.18 -8.26 -14.02
C GLN A 155 6.80 -9.18 -12.84
N SER A 156 6.04 -10.22 -13.15
CA SER A 156 5.71 -11.27 -12.18
C SER A 156 6.97 -12.00 -11.77
N THR A 157 7.34 -11.89 -10.51
CA THR A 157 8.62 -12.40 -10.01
C THR A 157 8.42 -13.39 -8.89
N ILE A 158 8.96 -14.60 -9.06
CA ILE A 158 8.91 -15.65 -8.04
C ILE A 158 9.93 -15.31 -6.96
N VAL A 159 9.44 -15.03 -5.75
CA VAL A 159 10.30 -14.69 -4.62
C VAL A 159 10.77 -15.96 -3.93
N TRP A 160 9.88 -16.95 -3.82
CA TRP A 160 10.19 -18.22 -3.18
C TRP A 160 9.28 -19.34 -3.67
N ARG A 161 9.81 -20.57 -3.59
CA ARG A 161 9.08 -21.80 -3.86
C ARG A 161 9.62 -22.89 -2.95
N ARG A 162 8.74 -23.73 -2.42
CA ARG A 162 9.10 -24.87 -1.60
C ARG A 162 9.92 -25.87 -2.42
N SER A 163 11.01 -26.39 -1.84
CA SER A 163 11.98 -27.23 -2.52
C SER A 163 11.39 -28.56 -3.01
N ASP A 164 10.51 -29.17 -2.21
CA ASP A 164 9.79 -30.40 -2.53
C ASP A 164 8.81 -30.26 -3.71
N TYR A 165 8.24 -29.06 -3.89
CA TYR A 165 7.37 -28.77 -5.04
C TYR A 165 8.18 -28.53 -6.33
N ARG A 166 9.45 -28.13 -6.21
CA ARG A 166 10.35 -27.93 -7.35
C ARG A 166 10.75 -29.26 -7.99
N ASP A 167 10.93 -30.30 -7.17
CA ASP A 167 11.40 -31.61 -7.62
C ASP A 167 10.37 -32.36 -8.49
N ASN A 168 9.07 -32.15 -8.19
CA ASN A 168 7.99 -32.81 -8.92
C ASN A 168 7.73 -32.24 -10.33
N GLN A 169 8.22 -31.03 -10.64
CA GLN A 169 8.13 -30.46 -11.99
C GLN A 169 9.32 -30.82 -12.89
N THR A 170 10.48 -31.14 -12.29
CA THR A 170 11.69 -31.50 -13.05
C THR A 170 11.65 -32.94 -13.57
N ASN A 171 10.79 -33.79 -13.02
CA ASN A 171 10.64 -35.21 -13.40
C ASN A 171 9.59 -35.47 -14.50
N LEU A 172 9.13 -34.43 -15.21
CA LEU A 172 8.14 -34.54 -16.30
C LEU A 172 8.70 -34.24 -17.69
N HIS A 173 10.03 -34.31 -17.87
CA HIS A 173 10.70 -34.17 -19.17
C HIS A 173 11.37 -35.46 -19.61
#